data_AF-A0ABD0TAD3-F1
#
_entry.id   AF-A0ABD0TAD3-F1
#
_cell.length_a   1.000
_cell.length_b   1.000
_cell.length_c   1.000
_cell.angle_alpha   90.00
_cell.angle_beta   90.00
_cell.angle_gamma   90.00
#
_symmetry.space_group_name_H-M   'P 1'
#
loop_
_entity.id
_entity.type
_entity.pdbx_description
1 polymer ?
#
loop_
_entity_poly.entity_id
_entity_poly.type
_entity_poly.pdbx_seq_one_letter_code
_entity_poly.pdbx_strand_id
1 'polypeptide(L)'
;MSEGANVDPKEPTPQNMRPGFCSAVCTDRASLQEEIKKPELKTSDYFATCNLPKRFEHPHWFNGYGQQVSKQHPFYRTSASVYGWYPPGIHSVPSVFFPAGQTFTNRLSEAGMYRNYSLNTGMDPVGYS
;
A
#
# COMPACT_ATOMS: atom_id res chain seq x y z
N MET A 1 17.14 54.59 -33.82
CA MET A 1 15.81 53.97 -33.89
C MET A 1 15.94 52.78 -34.82
N SER A 2 15.96 51.56 -34.27
CA SER A 2 16.02 50.32 -35.05
C SER A 2 15.24 49.27 -34.29
N GLU A 3 13.95 49.29 -34.60
CA GLU A 3 12.93 48.24 -34.62
C GLU A 3 13.17 46.98 -33.77
N GLY A 4 12.30 46.82 -32.76
CA GLY A 4 12.10 45.55 -32.08
C GLY A 4 11.44 44.54 -33.02
N ALA A 5 12.05 43.36 -33.15
CA ALA A 5 11.46 42.24 -33.84
C ALA A 5 10.26 41.73 -33.01
N ASN A 6 9.06 42.06 -33.48
CA ASN A 6 7.82 41.41 -33.06
C ASN A 6 7.89 39.96 -33.57
N VAL A 7 8.03 39.00 -32.66
CA VAL A 7 7.92 37.57 -33.01
C VAL A 7 6.44 37.26 -33.02
N ASP A 8 5.82 37.39 -34.19
CA ASP A 8 4.47 36.88 -34.42
C ASP A 8 4.44 35.39 -34.06
N PRO A 9 3.42 34.89 -33.33
CA PRO A 9 3.25 33.46 -33.13
C PRO A 9 2.96 32.85 -34.50
N LYS A 10 3.97 32.16 -35.07
CA LYS A 10 3.84 31.44 -36.34
C LYS A 10 2.60 30.54 -36.29
N GLU A 11 1.70 30.75 -37.23
CA GLU A 11 0.59 29.83 -37.50
C GLU A 11 1.13 28.40 -37.68
N PRO A 12 0.45 27.39 -37.08
CA PRO A 12 0.91 26.01 -37.13
C PRO A 12 0.83 25.49 -38.57
N THR A 13 1.99 25.26 -39.19
CA THR A 13 2.10 24.58 -40.48
C THR A 13 1.85 23.06 -40.32
N PRO A 14 1.31 22.36 -41.34
CA PRO A 14 1.00 20.92 -41.26
C PRO A 14 2.20 20.00 -40.98
N GLN A 15 3.43 20.52 -41.12
CA GLN A 15 4.67 19.81 -40.78
C GLN A 15 5.05 19.94 -39.29
N ASN A 16 4.52 20.95 -38.59
CA ASN A 16 4.69 21.16 -37.14
C ASN A 16 3.51 20.60 -36.33
N MET A 17 2.50 20.06 -37.00
CA MET A 17 1.33 19.46 -36.37
C MET A 17 1.62 17.98 -36.13
N ARG A 18 2.16 17.66 -34.95
CA ARG A 18 2.25 16.26 -34.51
C ARG A 18 0.82 15.68 -34.47
N PRO A 19 0.54 14.54 -35.11
CA PRO A 19 -0.79 13.95 -35.07
C PRO A 19 -1.14 13.61 -33.62
N GLY A 20 -2.16 14.27 -33.07
CA GLY A 20 -2.66 13.96 -31.72
C GLY A 20 -2.88 15.14 -30.77
N PHE A 21 -3.27 16.32 -31.23
CA PHE A 21 -3.86 17.31 -30.31
C PHE A 21 -5.39 17.22 -30.33
N CYS A 22 -5.91 16.12 -29.75
CA CYS A 22 -7.28 16.03 -29.27
C CYS A 22 -7.24 16.26 -27.76
N SER A 23 -7.97 17.27 -27.27
CA SER A 23 -7.87 17.83 -25.90
C SER A 23 -8.25 16.90 -24.74
N ALA A 24 -8.38 15.60 -24.95
CA ALA A 24 -8.55 14.60 -23.90
C ALA A 24 -7.42 13.55 -23.99
N VAL A 25 -6.19 14.03 -23.78
CA VAL A 25 -4.94 13.27 -23.60
C VAL A 25 -4.80 12.02 -24.49
N CYS A 26 -4.66 12.22 -25.80
CA CYS A 26 -4.13 11.18 -26.68
C CYS A 26 -2.61 11.04 -26.47
N THR A 27 -2.22 10.33 -25.42
CA THR A 27 -0.90 9.70 -25.34
C THR A 27 -0.74 8.76 -26.52
N ASP A 28 0.42 8.80 -27.20
CA ASP A 28 0.74 7.85 -28.26
C ASP A 28 0.61 6.41 -27.74
N ARG A 29 0.13 5.51 -28.59
CA ARG A 29 -0.04 4.08 -28.28
C ARG A 29 1.29 3.49 -27.81
N ALA A 30 2.41 3.93 -28.39
CA ALA A 30 3.74 3.51 -27.96
C ALA A 30 4.03 3.93 -26.52
N SER A 31 3.77 5.20 -26.16
CA SER A 31 3.98 5.72 -24.80
C SER A 31 3.11 5.00 -23.77
N LEU A 32 1.84 4.72 -24.08
CA LEU A 32 0.97 3.93 -23.19
C LEU A 32 1.52 2.52 -22.95
N GLN A 33 2.01 1.87 -24.01
CA GLN A 33 2.61 0.54 -23.88
C GLN A 33 3.88 0.55 -23.03
N GLU A 34 4.68 1.60 -23.12
CA GLU A 34 5.86 1.78 -22.27
C GLU A 34 5.49 1.99 -20.80
N GLU A 35 4.44 2.78 -20.51
CA GLU A 35 3.96 2.97 -19.15
C GLU A 35 3.39 1.68 -18.55
N ILE A 36 2.63 0.90 -19.31
CA ILE A 36 2.12 -0.41 -18.85
C ILE A 36 3.26 -1.40 -18.57
N LYS A 37 4.38 -1.29 -19.29
CA LYS A 37 5.57 -2.12 -19.06
C LYS A 37 6.37 -1.71 -17.81
N LYS A 38 6.15 -0.51 -17.28
CA LYS A 38 6.84 -0.09 -16.04
C LYS A 38 6.47 -1.05 -14.91
N PRO A 39 7.43 -1.41 -14.05
CA PRO A 39 7.13 -2.23 -12.88
C PRO A 39 6.11 -1.51 -12.00
N GLU A 40 5.27 -2.29 -11.33
CA GLU A 40 4.31 -1.73 -10.38
C GLU A 40 5.04 -1.05 -9.22
N LEU A 41 4.55 0.14 -8.90
CA LEU A 41 5.13 0.99 -7.87
C LEU A 41 4.94 0.38 -6.48
N LYS A 42 5.99 0.47 -5.66
CA LYS A 42 6.03 -0.03 -4.29
C LYS A 42 6.02 1.12 -3.30
N THR A 43 5.71 0.79 -2.06
CA THR A 43 5.69 1.77 -0.96
C THR A 43 7.10 2.30 -0.66
N SER A 44 8.12 1.45 -0.76
CA SER A 44 9.53 1.83 -0.62
C SER A 44 10.05 2.76 -1.72
N ASP A 45 9.40 2.81 -2.89
CA ASP A 45 9.80 3.72 -3.97
C ASP A 45 9.46 5.19 -3.60
N TYR A 46 8.48 5.40 -2.71
CA TYR A 46 8.01 6.73 -2.30
C TYR A 46 8.46 7.11 -0.88
N PHE A 47 8.57 6.15 0.02
CA PHE A 47 8.83 6.39 1.44
C PHE A 47 9.97 5.51 1.96
N ALA A 48 10.69 6.00 2.96
CA ALA A 48 11.61 5.16 3.71
C ALA A 48 10.80 4.16 4.55
N THR A 49 10.94 2.86 4.26
CA THR A 49 10.23 1.78 4.97
C THR A 49 11.15 0.99 5.88
N CYS A 50 10.60 0.41 6.96
CA CYS A 50 11.33 -0.47 7.88
C CYS A 50 10.46 -1.65 8.31
N ASN A 51 10.96 -2.88 8.12
CA ASN A 51 10.27 -4.12 8.50
C ASN A 51 8.83 -4.24 7.96
N LEU A 52 8.56 -3.65 6.79
CA LEU A 52 7.21 -3.60 6.25
C LEU A 52 6.83 -4.96 5.63
N PRO A 53 5.71 -5.59 6.03
CA PRO A 53 5.21 -6.81 5.39
C PRO A 53 4.99 -6.60 3.90
N LYS A 54 5.30 -7.63 3.09
CA LYS A 54 5.16 -7.58 1.62
C LYS A 54 3.79 -7.11 1.14
N ARG A 55 2.72 -7.41 1.88
CA ARG A 55 1.35 -6.95 1.57
C ARG A 55 1.21 -5.43 1.65
N PHE A 56 1.87 -4.77 2.60
CA PHE A 56 1.84 -3.32 2.71
C PHE A 56 2.88 -2.64 1.80
N GLU A 57 3.90 -3.38 1.36
CA GLU A 57 4.89 -2.95 0.37
C GLU A 57 4.34 -2.89 -1.06
N HIS A 58 3.30 -3.69 -1.33
CA HIS A 58 2.71 -3.87 -2.65
C HIS A 58 1.21 -3.49 -2.64
N PRO A 59 0.85 -2.23 -2.92
CA PRO A 59 -0.55 -1.78 -2.89
C PRO A 59 -1.49 -2.59 -3.79
N HIS A 60 -0.99 -3.10 -4.92
CA HIS A 60 -1.76 -3.92 -5.86
C HIS A 60 -2.15 -5.31 -5.29
N TRP A 61 -1.55 -5.77 -4.18
CA TRP A 61 -1.97 -7.01 -3.50
C TRP A 61 -3.28 -6.86 -2.71
N PHE A 62 -3.76 -5.63 -2.50
CA PHE A 62 -5.08 -5.41 -1.92
C PHE A 62 -6.17 -5.67 -2.94
N ASN A 63 -6.93 -6.73 -2.72
CA ASN A 63 -8.01 -7.18 -3.59
C ASN A 63 -9.32 -7.34 -2.79
N GLY A 64 -10.45 -7.35 -3.49
CA GLY A 64 -11.77 -7.60 -2.91
C GLY A 64 -12.50 -6.35 -2.40
N TYR A 65 -11.99 -5.16 -2.69
CA TYR A 65 -12.66 -3.90 -2.33
C TYR A 65 -13.75 -3.56 -3.34
N GLY A 66 -14.79 -2.86 -2.88
CA GLY A 66 -15.98 -2.58 -3.68
C GLY A 66 -15.69 -1.95 -5.05
N GLN A 67 -14.70 -1.05 -5.14
CA GLN A 67 -14.26 -0.43 -6.39
C GLN A 67 -13.79 -1.45 -7.44
N GLN A 68 -13.20 -2.56 -7.01
CA GLN A 68 -12.60 -3.57 -7.89
C GLN A 68 -13.62 -4.62 -8.33
N VAL A 69 -14.55 -4.98 -7.45
CA VAL A 69 -15.42 -6.15 -7.64
C VAL A 69 -16.89 -5.82 -7.85
N SER A 70 -17.34 -4.63 -7.45
CA SER A 70 -18.77 -4.31 -7.46
C SER A 70 -19.30 -4.19 -8.88
N LYS A 71 -20.35 -4.95 -9.15
CA LYS A 71 -21.18 -4.86 -10.36
C LYS A 71 -22.49 -4.11 -10.08
N GLN A 72 -22.63 -3.51 -8.89
CA GLN A 72 -23.86 -2.84 -8.48
C GLN A 72 -24.05 -1.57 -9.31
N HIS A 73 -25.28 -1.38 -9.81
CA HIS A 73 -25.62 -0.17 -10.54
C HIS A 73 -25.43 1.06 -9.64
N PRO A 74 -24.82 2.17 -10.12
CA PRO A 74 -24.57 3.36 -9.32
C PRO A 74 -25.81 3.92 -8.59
N PHE A 75 -27.00 3.86 -9.21
CA PHE A 75 -28.24 4.32 -8.60
C PHE A 75 -28.74 3.49 -7.41
N TYR A 76 -28.32 2.23 -7.27
CA TYR A 76 -28.81 1.36 -6.21
C TYR A 76 -27.81 1.17 -5.07
N ARG A 77 -26.79 2.04 -4.98
CA ARG A 77 -25.80 1.99 -3.89
C ARG A 77 -26.38 2.51 -2.58
N THR A 78 -26.10 1.78 -1.51
CA THR A 78 -26.44 2.19 -0.15
C THR A 78 -25.29 2.96 0.49
N SER A 79 -25.56 3.77 1.52
CA SER A 79 -24.51 4.44 2.30
C SER A 79 -23.56 3.46 2.98
N ALA A 80 -24.05 2.30 3.42
CA ALA A 80 -23.23 1.24 3.99
C ALA A 80 -22.20 0.67 2.99
N SER A 81 -22.50 0.68 1.68
CA SER A 81 -21.59 0.21 0.63
C SER A 81 -20.33 1.08 0.45
N VAL A 82 -20.26 2.24 1.11
CA VAL A 82 -19.09 3.12 1.10
C VAL A 82 -17.96 2.53 1.94
N TYR A 83 -18.30 1.85 3.04
CA TYR A 83 -17.30 1.18 3.87
C TYR A 83 -16.65 0.02 3.11
N GLY A 84 -15.32 -0.04 3.10
CA GLY A 84 -14.58 -1.04 2.33
C GLY A 84 -14.67 -0.87 0.80
N TRP A 85 -15.10 0.30 0.32
CA TRP A 85 -15.18 0.54 -1.12
C TRP A 85 -13.80 0.70 -1.77
N TYR A 86 -12.92 1.49 -1.16
CA TYR A 86 -11.60 1.80 -1.71
C TYR A 86 -10.52 0.92 -1.07
N PRO A 87 -9.62 0.30 -1.86
CA PRO A 87 -8.45 -0.38 -1.32
C PRO A 87 -7.47 0.61 -0.70
N PRO A 88 -6.66 0.19 0.29
CA PRO A 88 -5.61 1.02 0.84
C PRO A 88 -4.50 1.24 -0.20
N GLY A 89 -4.08 2.49 -0.34
CA GLY A 89 -2.96 2.91 -1.18
C GLY A 89 -1.69 3.22 -0.37
N ILE A 90 -0.65 3.66 -1.09
CA ILE A 90 0.71 3.94 -0.59
C ILE A 90 0.70 4.94 0.58
N HIS A 91 -0.20 5.93 0.55
CA HIS A 91 -0.31 6.96 1.58
C HIS A 91 -1.18 6.56 2.79
N SER A 92 -1.84 5.40 2.73
CA SER A 92 -2.73 4.91 3.79
C SER A 92 -2.13 3.78 4.62
N VAL A 93 -1.13 3.09 4.07
CA VAL A 93 -0.40 2.03 4.77
C VAL A 93 0.73 2.63 5.62
N PRO A 94 1.12 1.97 6.73
CA PRO A 94 2.23 2.44 7.55
C PRO A 94 3.56 2.30 6.80
N SER A 95 4.52 3.18 7.09
CA SER A 95 5.91 3.06 6.60
C SER A 95 6.73 2.06 7.41
N VAL A 96 6.37 1.84 8.68
CA VAL A 96 7.08 0.97 9.61
C VAL A 96 6.10 0.04 10.33
N PHE A 97 6.49 -1.22 10.50
CA PHE A 97 5.66 -2.22 11.16
C PHE A 97 6.46 -3.03 12.19
N PHE A 98 6.00 -3.04 13.44
CA PHE A 98 6.62 -3.77 14.55
C PHE A 98 5.63 -4.78 15.12
N PRO A 99 5.53 -6.00 14.55
CA PRO A 99 4.61 -7.00 15.05
C PRO A 99 5.08 -7.55 16.40
N ALA A 100 4.15 -7.72 17.33
CA ALA A 100 4.40 -8.53 18.52
C ALA A 100 4.36 -10.02 18.12
N GLY A 101 5.54 -10.63 18.00
CA GLY A 101 5.67 -12.06 17.73
C GLY A 101 5.25 -12.91 18.93
N GLN A 102 4.40 -13.90 18.70
CA GLN A 102 3.91 -14.82 19.75
C GLN A 102 4.64 -16.17 19.74
N THR A 103 5.78 -16.28 19.04
CA THR A 103 6.49 -17.56 18.85
C THR A 103 6.90 -18.22 20.17
N PHE A 104 7.36 -17.44 21.15
CA PHE A 104 7.68 -17.94 22.49
C PHE A 104 6.44 -18.41 23.23
N THR A 105 5.41 -17.56 23.31
CA THR A 105 4.17 -17.86 24.04
C THR A 105 3.43 -19.05 23.45
N ASN A 106 3.39 -19.18 22.11
CA ASN A 106 2.76 -20.32 21.44
C ASN A 106 3.44 -21.63 21.83
N ARG A 107 4.79 -21.69 21.81
CA ARG A 107 5.55 -22.86 22.26
C ARG A 107 5.27 -23.20 23.72
N LEU A 108 5.19 -22.20 24.59
CA LEU A 108 4.87 -22.42 26.00
C LEU A 108 3.42 -22.89 26.20
N SER A 109 2.48 -22.37 25.41
CA SER A 109 1.06 -22.71 25.50
C SER A 109 0.79 -24.17 25.16
N GLU A 110 1.57 -24.75 24.24
CA GLU A 110 1.50 -26.17 23.87
C GLU A 110 1.85 -27.10 25.05
N ALA A 111 2.68 -26.65 25.99
CA ALA A 111 3.05 -27.42 27.18
C ALA A 111 1.95 -27.46 28.26
N GLY A 112 0.90 -26.64 28.12
CA GLY A 112 -0.23 -26.61 29.04
C GLY A 112 0.03 -25.84 30.35
N MET A 113 -0.88 -25.99 31.31
CA MET A 113 -0.80 -25.30 32.60
C MET A 113 0.31 -25.88 33.47
N TYR A 114 1.16 -25.02 34.01
CA TYR A 114 2.18 -25.42 34.98
C TYR A 114 1.56 -26.15 36.18
N ARG A 115 2.20 -27.25 36.60
CA ARG A 115 1.89 -28.00 37.81
C ARG A 115 3.18 -28.26 38.58
N ASN A 116 3.16 -28.01 39.88
CA ASN A 116 4.28 -28.34 40.75
C ASN A 116 4.14 -29.81 41.22
N TYR A 117 5.15 -30.62 40.92
CA TYR A 117 5.26 -32.02 41.37
C TYR A 117 6.53 -32.24 42.22
N SER A 118 7.10 -31.17 42.80
CA SER A 118 8.29 -31.28 43.65
C SER A 118 7.94 -31.75 45.06
N LEU A 119 8.88 -32.42 45.72
CA LEU A 119 8.77 -32.77 47.14
C LEU A 119 9.21 -31.59 48.01
N ASN A 120 8.56 -31.40 49.16
CA ASN A 120 9.02 -30.46 50.19
C ASN A 120 10.24 -31.05 50.90
N THR A 121 11.43 -30.52 50.62
CA THR A 121 12.70 -30.95 51.23
C THR A 121 13.33 -29.87 52.13
N GLY A 122 12.60 -28.79 52.40
CA GLY A 122 13.04 -27.75 53.33
C GLY A 122 13.15 -28.32 54.75
N MET A 123 14.30 -28.14 55.38
CA MET A 123 14.47 -28.40 56.80
C MET A 123 13.74 -27.32 57.58
N ASP A 124 12.99 -27.71 58.62
CA ASP A 124 12.36 -26.74 59.50
C ASP A 124 13.42 -25.86 60.16
N PRO A 125 13.20 -24.54 60.26
CA PRO A 125 14.10 -23.66 60.97
C PRO A 125 14.14 -24.09 62.45
N VAL A 126 15.35 -24.23 62.99
CA VAL A 126 15.55 -24.43 64.43
C VAL A 126 15.11 -23.17 65.17
N GLY A 127 13.85 -23.13 65.55
CA GLY A 127 13.33 -22.14 66.48
C GLY A 127 13.96 -22.38 67.84
N TYR A 128 14.97 -21.59 68.19
CA TYR A 128 15.41 -21.47 69.57
C TYR A 128 14.33 -20.69 70.34
N SER A 129 13.44 -21.43 71.00
CA SER A 129 12.54 -20.92 72.05
C SER A 129 13.22 -20.93 73.41
#